data_AF-A0A6L9SE26-F1
#
_entry.id   AF-A0A6L9SE26-F1
#
_cell.length_a   1.000
_cell.length_b   1.000
_cell.length_c   1.000
_cell.angle_alpha   90.00
_cell.angle_beta   90.00
_cell.angle_gamma   90.00
#
_symmetry.space_group_name_H-M   'P 1'
#
loop_
_entity.id
_entity.type
_entity.pdbx_description
1 polymer ?
#
loop_
_entity_poly.entity_id
_entity_poly.type
_entity_poly.pdbx_seq_one_letter_code
_entity_poly.pdbx_strand_id
1 'polypeptide(L)'
;MTGARHPLRPGHPIGRRAFLAAAGALLVGACSGDHDPGTARGADTGSAAPSAPSRPGEPAAGDGVDAGVVDVTVHPPRSAVLPAVRTWQPTTNEVEPAAKRTAARVIEALGTDMTGTDPAQRLREAGADAALAGHAGALIPPGSPAVVELVYPQYGGLTADRASVMAVARQIWADGAGSHRRTVTADVRMRRSGAGTWSVTELRVPDRLGTGGRTLRGAARELADRPGVDLPDAARADLARDVVDAVVVHTLNELARDFGFSVSVFRAGHPDEVFGTDRISNHTRGRAVDIWAIDGRPVVEMARDDSLLLSFLAAARERGSDEIGAPIDPDGAGGVHFTDDLHRDHVHIGFEP
;
A
#
# COMPACT_ATOMS: atom_id res chain seq x y z
N MET A 1 63.40 -14.17 34.75
CA MET A 1 62.75 -14.51 33.47
C MET A 1 62.01 -15.82 33.65
N THR A 2 60.67 -15.77 33.70
CA THR A 2 59.71 -16.86 33.41
C THR A 2 58.31 -16.37 33.79
N GLY A 3 57.60 -15.79 32.81
CA GLY A 3 56.21 -15.36 32.94
C GLY A 3 55.28 -16.47 32.45
N ALA A 4 54.30 -16.85 33.27
CA ALA A 4 53.25 -17.79 32.93
C ALA A 4 52.15 -17.10 32.11
N ARG A 5 51.79 -17.66 30.94
CA ARG A 5 50.64 -17.24 30.14
C ARG A 5 49.47 -18.19 30.40
N HIS A 6 48.32 -17.64 30.78
CA HIS A 6 47.03 -18.34 30.82
C HIS A 6 46.43 -18.47 29.39
N PRO A 7 45.81 -19.59 29.03
CA PRO A 7 45.04 -19.69 27.79
C PRO A 7 43.62 -19.11 27.97
N LEU A 8 43.23 -18.24 27.03
CA LEU A 8 41.87 -17.72 26.87
C LEU A 8 40.94 -18.83 26.37
N ARG A 9 39.78 -18.98 27.01
CA ARG A 9 38.68 -19.84 26.55
C ARG A 9 37.92 -19.18 25.39
N PRO A 10 37.51 -19.91 24.34
CA PRO A 10 36.62 -19.40 23.32
C PRO A 10 35.21 -19.18 23.88
N GLY A 11 34.64 -18.01 23.58
CA GLY A 11 33.29 -17.61 23.99
C GLY A 11 32.21 -18.51 23.39
N HIS A 12 31.23 -18.86 24.21
CA HIS A 12 30.00 -19.52 23.75
C HIS A 12 29.10 -18.49 23.05
N PRO A 13 28.50 -18.82 21.89
CA PRO A 13 27.43 -18.01 21.33
C PRO A 13 26.23 -18.00 22.28
N ILE A 14 25.72 -16.80 22.54
CA ILE A 14 24.58 -16.53 23.43
C ILE A 14 23.34 -17.19 22.81
N GLY A 15 22.83 -18.23 23.48
CA GLY A 15 21.66 -18.98 23.04
C GLY A 15 20.37 -18.18 23.17
N ARG A 16 19.56 -18.26 22.11
CA ARG A 16 18.16 -17.78 22.01
C ARG A 16 17.26 -18.49 23.03
N ARG A 17 17.28 -18.05 24.28
CA ARG A 17 16.33 -18.45 25.33
C ARG A 17 15.89 -17.24 26.14
N ALA A 18 15.01 -16.42 25.53
CA ALA A 18 14.13 -15.49 26.23
C ALA A 18 13.19 -14.83 25.22
N PHE A 19 12.21 -15.57 24.71
CA PHE A 19 11.04 -14.97 24.07
C PHE A 19 9.82 -15.74 24.54
N LEU A 20 9.35 -15.38 25.73
CA LEU A 20 8.00 -15.57 26.23
C LEU A 20 7.88 -14.74 27.52
N ALA A 21 6.78 -13.98 27.61
CA ALA A 21 6.30 -13.20 28.75
C ALA A 21 6.96 -11.83 29.02
N ALA A 22 6.26 -10.75 28.67
CA ALA A 22 5.81 -9.73 29.63
C ALA A 22 5.03 -8.61 28.91
N ALA A 23 3.71 -8.72 28.89
CA ALA A 23 2.84 -7.55 28.84
C ALA A 23 2.50 -7.19 30.29
N GLY A 24 3.15 -6.16 30.83
CA GLY A 24 2.99 -5.69 32.20
C GLY A 24 3.07 -4.17 32.24
N ALA A 25 1.99 -3.57 32.73
CA ALA A 25 1.70 -2.13 32.84
C ALA A 25 2.81 -1.25 33.43
N LEU A 26 2.88 0.03 33.02
CA LEU A 26 2.73 1.23 33.90
C LEU A 26 3.10 2.58 33.22
N LEU A 27 2.52 3.66 33.79
CA LEU A 27 2.79 5.12 33.70
C LEU A 27 2.04 5.88 32.60
N VAL A 28 1.06 6.77 32.89
CA VAL A 28 0.97 7.98 33.75
C VAL A 28 1.86 9.14 33.29
N GLY A 29 1.20 10.13 32.65
CA GLY A 29 1.34 11.57 32.90
C GLY A 29 2.57 12.32 32.39
N ALA A 30 2.35 13.33 31.52
CA ALA A 30 2.72 14.73 31.79
C ALA A 30 2.32 15.65 30.62
N CYS A 31 1.65 16.75 30.98
CA CYS A 31 1.31 17.88 30.12
C CYS A 31 2.44 18.93 30.13
N SER A 32 2.34 19.86 29.17
CA SER A 32 2.93 21.23 29.14
C SER A 32 4.32 21.32 28.52
N GLY A 33 4.64 22.31 27.68
CA GLY A 33 3.88 23.50 27.31
C GLY A 33 4.53 24.29 26.17
N ASP A 34 3.81 25.33 25.79
CA ASP A 34 4.16 26.40 24.85
C ASP A 34 5.54 27.00 25.11
N HIS A 35 6.22 27.45 24.04
CA HIS A 35 7.07 28.65 24.04
C HIS A 35 7.23 29.17 22.61
N ASP A 36 6.62 30.32 22.35
CA ASP A 36 7.01 31.32 21.35
C ASP A 36 7.47 32.55 22.17
N PRO A 37 8.49 33.33 21.76
CA PRO A 37 8.15 34.50 20.94
C PRO A 37 9.25 34.96 19.94
N GLY A 38 8.82 35.84 19.03
CA GLY A 38 9.60 36.50 17.98
C GLY A 38 10.83 37.32 18.45
N THR A 39 11.64 37.86 17.54
CA THR A 39 11.38 39.11 16.82
C THR A 39 12.63 39.50 16.03
N ALA A 40 12.44 40.37 15.00
CA ALA A 40 13.36 41.38 14.42
C ALA A 40 13.41 41.27 12.88
N ARG A 41 12.73 42.17 12.14
CA ARG A 41 13.18 43.52 11.71
C ARG A 41 14.42 43.49 10.81
N GLY A 42 14.24 43.91 9.57
CA GLY A 42 15.30 44.35 8.66
C GLY A 42 14.72 44.78 7.31
N ALA A 43 14.56 46.08 7.13
CA ALA A 43 14.14 46.74 5.90
C ALA A 43 15.32 46.91 4.92
N ASP A 44 15.04 46.94 3.62
CA ASP A 44 15.56 47.92 2.62
C ASP A 44 15.16 47.49 1.19
N THR A 45 14.31 48.24 0.48
CA THR A 45 14.55 49.43 -0.39
C THR A 45 15.18 49.13 -1.77
N GLY A 46 14.53 49.62 -2.84
CA GLY A 46 15.01 49.61 -4.24
C GLY A 46 13.92 49.16 -5.24
N SER A 47 12.93 49.97 -5.63
CA SER A 47 12.94 51.09 -6.60
C SER A 47 12.89 50.67 -8.10
N ALA A 48 11.70 50.90 -8.69
CA ALA A 48 11.33 51.37 -10.05
C ALA A 48 12.08 50.83 -11.31
N ALA A 49 11.43 50.08 -12.22
CA ALA A 49 10.52 50.48 -13.34
C ALA A 49 11.28 50.85 -14.66
N PRO A 50 10.61 51.06 -15.82
CA PRO A 50 9.92 50.09 -16.69
C PRO A 50 10.38 50.18 -18.18
N SER A 51 9.99 49.23 -19.04
CA SER A 51 9.98 49.38 -20.52
C SER A 51 9.02 48.34 -21.11
N ALA A 52 7.81 48.73 -21.52
CA ALA A 52 7.41 49.23 -22.84
C ALA A 52 6.69 48.12 -23.66
N PRO A 53 5.41 48.31 -24.01
CA PRO A 53 4.62 47.32 -24.76
C PRO A 53 4.80 47.51 -26.27
N SER A 54 4.99 46.40 -27.00
CA SER A 54 4.97 46.41 -28.47
C SER A 54 3.53 46.31 -28.99
N ARG A 55 3.21 47.18 -29.94
CA ARG A 55 1.91 47.34 -30.60
C ARG A 55 1.46 46.07 -31.37
N PRO A 56 0.14 45.85 -31.52
CA PRO A 56 -0.41 44.92 -32.49
C PRO A 56 -0.42 45.55 -33.90
N GLY A 57 0.03 44.78 -34.91
CA GLY A 57 -0.08 45.12 -36.32
C GLY A 57 -1.45 44.70 -36.89
N GLU A 58 -2.06 45.60 -37.65
CA GLU A 58 -3.25 45.39 -38.47
C GLU A 58 -3.01 44.41 -39.64
N PRO A 59 -4.08 43.83 -40.22
CA PRO A 59 -4.01 42.69 -41.12
C PRO A 59 -3.80 43.11 -42.58
N ALA A 60 -3.00 42.32 -43.29
CA ALA A 60 -2.94 42.36 -44.75
C ALA A 60 -4.02 41.43 -45.33
N ALA A 61 -4.86 41.99 -46.20
CA ALA A 61 -5.73 41.24 -47.10
C ALA A 61 -4.89 40.45 -48.11
N GLY A 62 -5.25 39.20 -48.35
CA GLY A 62 -4.58 38.34 -49.33
C GLY A 62 -5.31 37.01 -49.50
N ASP A 63 -6.12 36.99 -50.56
CA ASP A 63 -6.46 35.87 -51.44
C ASP A 63 -7.16 34.62 -50.90
N GLY A 64 -8.33 34.40 -51.50
CA GLY A 64 -9.21 33.29 -51.22
C GLY A 64 -8.59 31.96 -51.61
N VAL A 65 -8.75 31.01 -50.69
CA VAL A 65 -8.62 29.58 -50.97
C VAL A 65 -9.93 28.93 -50.54
N ASP A 66 -10.46 28.21 -51.51
CA ASP A 66 -11.65 27.38 -51.55
C ASP A 66 -12.03 26.75 -50.20
N ALA A 67 -13.19 27.14 -49.67
CA ALA A 67 -13.79 26.57 -48.47
C ALA A 67 -14.39 25.20 -48.80
N GLY A 68 -13.52 24.19 -48.92
CA GLY A 68 -13.92 22.80 -48.76
C GLY A 68 -14.42 22.61 -47.33
N VAL A 69 -15.74 22.57 -47.16
CA VAL A 69 -16.40 22.17 -45.92
C VAL A 69 -15.98 20.73 -45.64
N VAL A 70 -14.92 20.56 -44.84
CA VAL A 70 -14.62 19.28 -44.22
C VAL A 70 -15.70 19.10 -43.17
N ASP A 71 -16.67 18.25 -43.49
CA ASP A 71 -17.63 17.73 -42.54
C ASP A 71 -16.83 16.97 -41.46
N VAL A 72 -16.37 17.69 -40.44
CA VAL A 72 -15.85 17.10 -39.22
C VAL A 72 -17.06 16.49 -38.57
N THR A 73 -17.33 15.22 -38.91
CA THR A 73 -18.27 14.40 -38.18
C THR A 73 -17.73 14.28 -36.76
N VAL A 74 -18.12 15.22 -35.90
CA VAL A 74 -17.89 15.15 -34.46
C VAL A 74 -18.64 13.92 -34.00
N HIS A 75 -17.92 12.80 -33.94
CA HIS A 75 -18.47 11.61 -33.32
C HIS A 75 -18.80 12.00 -31.88
N PRO A 76 -20.04 11.82 -31.42
CA PRO A 76 -20.34 12.04 -30.02
C PRO A 76 -19.35 11.19 -29.21
N PRO A 77 -18.77 11.72 -28.13
CA PRO A 77 -17.85 10.95 -27.30
C PRO A 77 -18.56 9.66 -26.93
N ARG A 78 -17.97 8.51 -27.29
CA ARG A 78 -18.47 7.22 -26.85
C ARG A 78 -18.50 7.29 -25.33
N SER A 79 -19.70 7.28 -24.73
CA SER A 79 -19.84 7.22 -23.29
C SER A 79 -19.03 6.02 -22.81
N ALA A 80 -17.95 6.27 -22.07
CA ALA A 80 -17.11 5.20 -21.58
C ALA A 80 -17.96 4.34 -20.63
N VAL A 81 -18.20 3.09 -21.02
CA VAL A 81 -18.94 2.14 -20.20
C VAL A 81 -18.00 1.64 -19.12
N LEU A 82 -18.30 1.96 -17.86
CA LEU A 82 -17.57 1.41 -16.73
C LEU A 82 -17.96 -0.05 -16.50
N PRO A 83 -17.03 -0.91 -16.03
CA PRO A 83 -17.37 -2.28 -15.69
C PRO A 83 -18.31 -2.32 -14.47
N ALA A 84 -19.17 -3.33 -14.43
CA ALA A 84 -19.91 -3.65 -13.23
C ALA A 84 -18.96 -4.23 -12.18
N VAL A 85 -18.83 -3.55 -11.04
CA VAL A 85 -18.06 -4.02 -9.88
C VAL A 85 -19.00 -4.58 -8.83
N ARG A 86 -18.58 -5.65 -8.16
CA ARG A 86 -19.31 -6.22 -7.03
C ARG A 86 -18.71 -5.68 -5.74
N THR A 87 -19.57 -5.36 -4.78
CA THR A 87 -19.13 -5.14 -3.40
C THR A 87 -18.38 -6.36 -2.90
N TRP A 88 -17.23 -6.12 -2.30
CA TRP A 88 -16.40 -7.16 -1.73
C TRP A 88 -17.12 -7.84 -0.57
N GLN A 89 -16.97 -9.17 -0.50
CA GLN A 89 -17.49 -9.98 0.58
C GLN A 89 -16.36 -10.83 1.14
N PRO A 90 -16.22 -10.91 2.48
CA PRO A 90 -15.25 -11.80 3.10
C PRO A 90 -15.63 -13.26 2.79
N THR A 91 -14.61 -14.10 2.66
CA THR A 91 -14.80 -15.54 2.57
C THR A 91 -14.96 -16.13 3.97
N THR A 92 -15.28 -17.42 4.04
CA THR A 92 -15.45 -18.10 5.34
C THR A 92 -14.14 -18.32 6.07
N ASN A 93 -13.01 -18.14 5.41
CA ASN A 93 -11.67 -18.38 5.96
C ASN A 93 -11.05 -17.12 6.58
N GLU A 94 -11.73 -15.98 6.47
CA GLU A 94 -11.30 -14.73 7.08
C GLU A 94 -11.37 -14.79 8.60
N VAL A 95 -10.33 -14.32 9.28
CA VAL A 95 -10.23 -14.39 10.75
C VAL A 95 -11.24 -13.47 11.44
N GLU A 96 -11.34 -12.22 10.97
CA GLU A 96 -12.28 -11.23 11.49
C GLU A 96 -13.03 -10.56 10.33
N PRO A 97 -13.97 -11.29 9.68
CA PRO A 97 -14.62 -10.87 8.43
C PRO A 97 -15.37 -9.55 8.58
N ALA A 98 -15.83 -9.21 9.79
CA ALA A 98 -16.52 -7.96 10.04
C ALA A 98 -15.58 -6.75 9.92
N ALA A 99 -14.33 -6.86 10.36
CA ALA A 99 -13.35 -5.78 10.22
C ALA A 99 -13.08 -5.47 8.73
N LYS A 100 -12.72 -6.49 7.94
CA LYS A 100 -12.45 -6.32 6.51
C LYS A 100 -13.67 -5.81 5.75
N ARG A 101 -14.87 -6.29 6.06
CA ARG A 101 -16.11 -5.80 5.44
C ARG A 101 -16.34 -4.31 5.73
N THR A 102 -16.11 -3.88 6.96
CA THR A 102 -16.24 -2.46 7.31
C THR A 102 -15.20 -1.60 6.59
N ALA A 103 -13.94 -2.06 6.51
CA ALA A 103 -12.90 -1.37 5.75
C ALA A 103 -13.24 -1.28 4.25
N ALA A 104 -13.67 -2.40 3.65
CA ALA A 104 -14.09 -2.49 2.25
C ALA A 104 -15.20 -1.47 1.93
N ARG A 105 -16.23 -1.37 2.77
CA ARG A 105 -17.33 -0.41 2.58
C ARG A 105 -16.86 1.05 2.54
N VAL A 106 -15.91 1.42 3.40
CA VAL A 106 -15.34 2.78 3.41
C VAL A 106 -14.57 3.05 2.11
N ILE A 107 -13.75 2.10 1.66
CA ILE A 107 -13.01 2.21 0.40
C ILE A 107 -13.97 2.29 -0.80
N GLU A 108 -15.00 1.45 -0.85
CA GLU A 108 -16.00 1.43 -1.91
C GLU A 108 -16.80 2.73 -1.96
N ALA A 109 -17.20 3.27 -0.80
CA ALA A 109 -17.89 4.54 -0.68
C ALA A 109 -17.05 5.71 -1.17
N LEU A 110 -15.74 5.70 -0.92
CA LEU A 110 -14.81 6.74 -1.37
C LEU A 110 -14.42 6.60 -2.84
N GLY A 111 -14.26 5.37 -3.33
CA GLY A 111 -13.73 5.08 -4.65
C GLY A 111 -14.77 4.98 -5.77
N THR A 112 -16.04 4.78 -5.44
CA THR A 112 -17.17 4.75 -6.40
C THR A 112 -17.95 6.05 -6.36
N ASP A 113 -18.04 6.72 -7.50
CA ASP A 113 -18.80 7.95 -7.68
C ASP A 113 -19.41 7.99 -9.09
N MET A 114 -20.73 7.83 -9.19
CA MET A 114 -21.43 7.82 -10.48
C MET A 114 -21.95 9.19 -10.90
N THR A 115 -22.00 10.15 -9.96
CA THR A 115 -22.80 11.38 -10.12
C THR A 115 -22.06 12.64 -9.72
N GLY A 116 -20.81 12.55 -9.28
CA GLY A 116 -20.08 13.70 -8.72
C GLY A 116 -20.48 13.98 -7.27
N THR A 117 -20.92 12.96 -6.53
CA THR A 117 -21.39 13.15 -5.14
C THR A 117 -20.21 13.36 -4.21
N ASP A 118 -20.35 14.36 -3.34
CA ASP A 118 -19.36 14.70 -2.31
C ASP A 118 -18.89 13.45 -1.52
N PRO A 119 -17.57 13.21 -1.38
CA PRO A 119 -17.05 12.03 -0.68
C PRO A 119 -17.53 11.90 0.77
N ALA A 120 -17.67 13.02 1.50
CA ALA A 120 -18.15 13.01 2.87
C ALA A 120 -19.64 12.65 2.96
N GLN A 121 -20.44 12.97 1.94
CA GLN A 121 -21.81 12.45 1.82
C GLN A 121 -21.84 10.93 1.59
N ARG A 122 -21.04 10.40 0.66
CA ARG A 122 -20.98 8.96 0.37
C ARG A 122 -20.55 8.14 1.60
N LEU A 123 -19.63 8.67 2.40
CA LEU A 123 -19.24 8.05 3.68
C LEU A 123 -20.41 7.98 4.68
N ARG A 124 -21.20 9.06 4.81
CA ARG A 124 -22.39 9.07 5.69
C ARG A 124 -23.43 8.05 5.25
N GLU A 125 -23.67 7.94 3.95
CA GLU A 125 -24.57 6.94 3.36
C GLU A 125 -24.08 5.50 3.62
N ALA A 126 -22.76 5.30 3.67
CA ALA A 126 -22.14 4.03 4.05
C ALA A 126 -22.08 3.78 5.57
N GLY A 127 -22.54 4.73 6.40
CA GLY A 127 -22.51 4.64 7.86
C GLY A 127 -21.14 4.86 8.48
N ALA A 128 -20.24 5.56 7.78
CA ALA A 128 -18.89 5.90 8.22
C ALA A 128 -18.76 7.38 8.59
N ASP A 129 -17.69 7.72 9.32
CA ASP A 129 -17.37 9.11 9.66
C ASP A 129 -16.98 9.90 8.42
N ALA A 130 -17.71 11.00 8.17
CA ALA A 130 -17.49 11.93 7.07
C ALA A 130 -16.07 12.55 7.08
N ALA A 131 -15.45 12.70 8.25
CA ALA A 131 -14.13 13.29 8.40
C ALA A 131 -13.02 12.48 7.72
N LEU A 132 -13.27 11.18 7.46
CA LEU A 132 -12.33 10.31 6.73
C LEU A 132 -12.08 10.80 5.29
N ALA A 133 -13.01 11.55 4.68
CA ALA A 133 -12.84 12.12 3.35
C ALA A 133 -11.58 12.99 3.24
N GLY A 134 -11.22 13.73 4.30
CA GLY A 134 -10.03 14.59 4.32
C GLY A 134 -8.71 13.83 4.22
N HIS A 135 -8.72 12.52 4.50
CA HIS A 135 -7.54 11.64 4.49
C HIS A 135 -7.58 10.60 3.37
N ALA A 136 -8.64 10.60 2.55
CA ALA A 136 -8.86 9.59 1.53
C ALA A 136 -7.87 9.71 0.35
N GLY A 137 -7.29 10.89 0.11
CA GLY A 137 -6.26 11.13 -0.89
C GLY A 137 -6.55 10.47 -2.23
N ALA A 138 -5.69 9.52 -2.62
CA ALA A 138 -5.77 8.78 -3.86
C ALA A 138 -7.02 7.91 -4.05
N LEU A 139 -7.75 7.57 -2.98
CA LEU A 139 -9.00 6.82 -3.06
C LEU A 139 -10.11 7.63 -3.71
N ILE A 140 -10.08 8.96 -3.62
CA ILE A 140 -11.04 9.81 -4.33
C ILE A 140 -10.69 9.81 -5.83
N PRO A 141 -11.62 9.38 -6.71
CA PRO A 141 -11.37 9.39 -8.16
C PRO A 141 -11.21 10.83 -8.67
N PRO A 142 -10.38 11.09 -9.70
CA PRO A 142 -10.18 12.44 -10.23
C PRO A 142 -11.38 12.95 -11.06
N GLY A 143 -12.26 12.04 -11.47
CA GLY A 143 -13.42 12.33 -12.29
C GLY A 143 -14.55 11.33 -12.06
N SER A 144 -15.73 11.68 -12.54
CA SER A 144 -16.95 10.90 -12.49
C SER A 144 -17.49 10.71 -13.92
N PRO A 145 -18.06 9.54 -14.27
CA PRO A 145 -18.31 8.40 -13.37
C PRO A 145 -17.04 7.61 -13.04
N ALA A 146 -17.03 6.97 -11.87
CA ALA A 146 -15.96 6.13 -11.36
C ALA A 146 -16.48 4.96 -10.54
N VAL A 147 -15.79 3.82 -10.64
CA VAL A 147 -16.02 2.62 -9.85
C VAL A 147 -14.71 2.17 -9.21
N VAL A 148 -14.81 1.54 -8.04
CA VAL A 148 -13.68 0.86 -7.42
C VAL A 148 -14.02 -0.62 -7.19
N GLU A 149 -13.05 -1.47 -7.48
CA GLU A 149 -13.06 -2.88 -7.17
C GLU A 149 -11.99 -3.14 -6.12
N LEU A 150 -12.37 -3.73 -4.99
CA LEU A 150 -11.40 -4.16 -4.00
C LEU A 150 -10.72 -5.43 -4.50
N VAL A 151 -9.43 -5.34 -4.85
CA VAL A 151 -8.64 -6.49 -5.31
C VAL A 151 -8.43 -7.43 -4.15
N TYR A 152 -7.90 -6.90 -3.05
CA TYR A 152 -7.79 -7.65 -1.81
C TYR A 152 -7.56 -6.74 -0.59
N PRO A 153 -8.31 -6.95 0.52
CA PRO A 153 -8.02 -6.34 1.82
C PRO A 153 -7.27 -7.33 2.72
N GLN A 154 -5.94 -7.28 2.78
CA GLN A 154 -5.17 -8.08 3.74
C GLN A 154 -5.15 -7.41 5.12
N TYR A 155 -4.90 -8.17 6.18
CA TYR A 155 -4.56 -7.53 7.46
C TYR A 155 -3.11 -7.04 7.46
N GLY A 156 -2.88 -5.83 7.97
CA GLY A 156 -1.55 -5.35 8.40
C GLY A 156 -1.39 -5.30 9.91
N GLY A 157 -2.43 -5.71 10.64
CA GLY A 157 -2.42 -5.77 12.08
C GLY A 157 -3.78 -6.17 12.66
N LEU A 158 -3.78 -7.01 13.69
CA LEU A 158 -5.00 -7.41 14.37
C LEU A 158 -4.74 -7.64 15.86
N THR A 159 -5.51 -6.95 16.70
CA THR A 159 -5.61 -7.19 18.15
C THR A 159 -7.07 -7.39 18.53
N ALA A 160 -7.34 -7.62 19.82
CA ALA A 160 -8.71 -7.79 20.32
C ALA A 160 -9.64 -6.59 20.00
N ASP A 161 -9.09 -5.37 19.92
CA ASP A 161 -9.84 -4.13 19.81
C ASP A 161 -9.33 -3.16 18.72
N ARG A 162 -8.24 -3.48 18.02
CA ARG A 162 -7.67 -2.66 16.94
C ARG A 162 -7.35 -3.53 15.73
N ALA A 163 -7.47 -2.94 14.54
CA ALA A 163 -7.03 -3.59 13.31
C ALA A 163 -6.42 -2.56 12.35
N SER A 164 -5.56 -3.05 11.48
CA SER A 164 -5.12 -2.39 10.25
C SER A 164 -5.47 -3.32 9.10
N VAL A 165 -6.26 -2.82 8.16
CA VAL A 165 -6.59 -3.54 6.92
C VAL A 165 -5.90 -2.81 5.78
N MET A 166 -4.87 -3.45 5.21
CA MET A 166 -4.17 -2.96 4.04
C MET A 166 -4.89 -3.45 2.79
N ALA A 167 -5.43 -2.52 2.03
CA ALA A 167 -6.26 -2.83 0.88
C ALA A 167 -5.61 -2.36 -0.43
N VAL A 168 -5.63 -3.24 -1.42
CA VAL A 168 -5.39 -2.88 -2.82
C VAL A 168 -6.73 -2.70 -3.51
N ALA A 169 -6.98 -1.51 -4.03
CA ALA A 169 -8.21 -1.14 -4.71
C ALA A 169 -7.92 -0.74 -6.16
N ARG A 170 -8.59 -1.36 -7.12
CA ARG A 170 -8.54 -1.01 -8.54
C ARG A 170 -9.61 0.01 -8.83
N GLN A 171 -9.20 1.22 -9.20
CA GLN A 171 -10.12 2.30 -9.53
C GLN A 171 -10.15 2.52 -11.03
N ILE A 172 -11.35 2.67 -11.57
CA ILE A 172 -11.61 2.93 -12.99
C ILE A 172 -12.54 4.14 -13.05
N TRP A 173 -12.15 5.17 -13.79
CA TRP A 173 -12.98 6.36 -13.99
C TRP A 173 -13.02 6.75 -15.46
N ALA A 174 -14.01 7.55 -15.81
CA ALA A 174 -14.15 8.12 -17.14
C ALA A 174 -14.10 9.65 -17.07
N ASP A 175 -13.51 10.25 -18.09
CA ASP A 175 -13.57 11.68 -18.37
C ASP A 175 -13.70 11.93 -19.88
N GLY A 176 -13.61 13.20 -20.29
CA GLY A 176 -13.69 13.58 -21.71
C GLY A 176 -12.60 12.99 -22.61
N ALA A 177 -11.51 12.47 -22.05
CA ALA A 177 -10.42 11.82 -22.78
C ALA A 177 -10.57 10.29 -22.87
N GLY A 178 -11.46 9.68 -22.07
CA GLY A 178 -11.74 8.25 -22.11
C GLY A 178 -11.81 7.62 -20.72
N SER A 179 -11.62 6.30 -20.67
CA SER A 179 -11.55 5.55 -19.42
C SER A 179 -10.11 5.40 -18.96
N HIS A 180 -9.89 5.61 -17.67
CA HIS A 180 -8.60 5.53 -17.01
C HIS A 180 -8.66 4.50 -15.89
N ARG A 181 -7.51 3.91 -15.57
CA ARG A 181 -7.39 2.91 -14.51
C ARG A 181 -6.11 3.12 -13.70
N ARG A 182 -6.21 2.84 -12.40
CA ARG A 182 -5.07 2.77 -11.48
C ARG A 182 -5.33 1.77 -10.37
N THR A 183 -4.31 1.48 -9.58
CA THR A 183 -4.50 0.86 -8.27
C THR A 183 -4.17 1.85 -7.15
N VAL A 184 -4.83 1.70 -6.02
CA VAL A 184 -4.63 2.53 -4.82
C VAL A 184 -4.46 1.58 -3.64
N THR A 185 -3.36 1.71 -2.92
CA THR A 185 -3.16 1.02 -1.65
C THR A 185 -3.64 1.94 -0.52
N ALA A 186 -4.35 1.38 0.45
CA ALA A 186 -4.79 2.12 1.63
C ALA A 186 -4.63 1.26 2.88
N ASP A 187 -4.12 1.84 3.95
CA ASP A 187 -4.13 1.26 5.29
C ASP A 187 -5.29 1.86 6.08
N VAL A 188 -6.26 1.01 6.38
CA VAL A 188 -7.49 1.37 7.09
C VAL A 188 -7.32 0.98 8.56
N ARG A 189 -7.16 1.97 9.44
CA ARG A 189 -7.08 1.74 10.88
C ARG A 189 -8.47 1.69 11.49
N MET A 190 -8.66 0.73 12.36
CA MET A 190 -9.97 0.41 12.91
C MET A 190 -9.90 0.21 14.42
N ARG A 191 -11.03 0.50 15.06
CA ARG A 191 -11.27 0.17 16.46
C ARG A 191 -12.56 -0.61 16.63
N ARG A 192 -12.52 -1.58 17.53
CA ARG A 192 -13.69 -2.34 17.98
C ARG A 192 -14.31 -1.68 19.20
N SER A 193 -15.62 -1.45 19.17
CA SER A 193 -16.36 -1.00 20.34
C SER A 193 -16.54 -2.14 21.35
N GLY A 194 -16.92 -1.82 22.58
CA GLY A 194 -17.25 -2.82 23.60
C GLY A 194 -18.44 -3.73 23.22
N ALA A 195 -19.27 -3.31 22.26
CA ALA A 195 -20.35 -4.11 21.69
C ALA A 195 -19.89 -5.04 20.55
N GLY A 196 -18.61 -5.04 20.21
CA GLY A 196 -18.03 -5.90 19.18
C GLY A 196 -18.03 -5.32 17.76
N THR A 197 -18.55 -4.11 17.56
CA THR A 197 -18.65 -3.45 16.26
C THR A 197 -17.34 -2.78 15.86
N TRP A 198 -16.87 -3.05 14.63
CA TRP A 198 -15.72 -2.38 14.05
C TRP A 198 -16.10 -1.04 13.42
N SER A 199 -15.26 -0.03 13.63
CA SER A 199 -15.38 1.30 13.01
C SER A 199 -14.01 1.74 12.49
N VAL A 200 -13.99 2.43 11.34
CA VAL A 200 -12.77 3.02 10.80
C VAL A 200 -12.46 4.31 11.55
N THR A 201 -11.23 4.43 12.04
CA THR A 201 -10.77 5.59 12.81
C THR A 201 -9.74 6.42 12.05
N GLU A 202 -9.05 5.83 11.07
CA GLU A 202 -8.03 6.52 10.29
C GLU A 202 -7.91 5.89 8.90
N LEU A 203 -7.63 6.71 7.90
CA LEU A 203 -7.20 6.27 6.58
C LEU A 203 -5.79 6.78 6.33
N ARG A 204 -4.89 5.87 5.99
CA ARG A 204 -3.53 6.18 5.54
C ARG A 204 -3.38 5.73 4.10
N VAL A 205 -3.39 6.70 3.20
CA VAL A 205 -3.25 6.45 1.77
C VAL A 205 -1.90 7.01 1.35
N PRO A 206 -0.93 6.17 0.92
CA PRO A 206 0.38 6.65 0.54
C PRO A 206 0.29 7.75 -0.51
N ASP A 207 1.10 8.79 -0.30
CA ASP A 207 1.12 9.92 -1.22
C ASP A 207 1.43 9.44 -2.63
N ARG A 208 0.68 10.00 -3.57
CA ARG A 208 0.86 9.71 -4.99
C ARG A 208 2.23 10.08 -5.53
N LEU A 209 3.05 10.84 -4.78
CA LEU A 209 4.29 11.52 -5.21
C LEU A 209 4.75 10.95 -6.54
N GLY A 210 4.31 11.64 -7.60
CA GLY A 210 4.12 11.05 -8.91
C GLY A 210 5.21 10.07 -9.30
N THR A 211 4.82 8.94 -9.87
CA THR A 211 5.69 8.20 -10.79
C THR A 211 6.18 9.07 -11.97
N GLY A 212 5.70 10.31 -12.09
CA GLY A 212 6.27 11.39 -12.89
C GLY A 212 7.72 11.70 -12.52
N GLY A 213 8.64 10.84 -12.99
CA GLY A 213 10.06 11.14 -13.08
C GLY A 213 10.98 9.94 -12.87
N ARG A 214 10.59 8.96 -12.03
CA ARG A 214 11.46 7.81 -11.72
C ARG A 214 11.01 6.58 -12.50
N THR A 215 11.79 6.24 -13.51
CA THR A 215 11.62 5.02 -14.31
C THR A 215 12.21 3.82 -13.58
N LEU A 216 11.49 2.69 -13.57
CA LEU A 216 12.01 1.39 -13.13
C LEU A 216 13.25 0.99 -13.94
N ARG A 217 14.23 0.36 -13.29
CA ARG A 217 15.50 -0.08 -13.90
C ARG A 217 15.94 -1.45 -13.38
N GLY A 218 16.81 -2.11 -14.13
CA GLY A 218 17.45 -3.37 -13.71
C GLY A 218 16.46 -4.45 -13.27
N ALA A 219 16.82 -5.18 -12.21
CA ALA A 219 16.02 -6.27 -11.64
C ALA A 219 14.63 -5.83 -11.17
N ALA A 220 14.47 -4.57 -10.75
CA ALA A 220 13.18 -4.02 -10.36
C ALA A 220 12.24 -3.84 -11.56
N ARG A 221 12.78 -3.44 -12.72
CA ARG A 221 12.02 -3.42 -13.98
C ARG A 221 11.70 -4.83 -14.45
N GLU A 222 12.67 -5.74 -14.39
CA GLU A 222 12.46 -7.14 -14.76
C GLU A 222 11.29 -7.75 -13.98
N LEU A 223 11.29 -7.59 -12.65
CA LEU A 223 10.20 -8.06 -11.79
C LEU A 223 8.86 -7.43 -12.17
N ALA A 224 8.85 -6.11 -12.36
CA ALA A 224 7.62 -5.36 -12.63
C ALA A 224 7.03 -5.60 -14.04
N ASP A 225 7.86 -6.02 -15.00
CA ASP A 225 7.43 -6.34 -16.37
C ASP A 225 7.21 -7.86 -16.56
N ARG A 226 7.45 -8.68 -15.51
CA ARG A 226 7.36 -10.14 -15.53
C ARG A 226 5.90 -10.61 -15.67
N PRO A 227 5.58 -11.44 -16.68
CA PRO A 227 4.27 -12.08 -16.75
C PRO A 227 4.01 -12.95 -15.51
N GLY A 228 2.79 -12.87 -14.96
CA GLY A 228 2.41 -13.61 -13.75
C GLY A 228 2.76 -12.92 -12.43
N VAL A 229 3.44 -11.76 -12.46
CA VAL A 229 3.67 -10.93 -11.26
C VAL A 229 2.78 -9.70 -11.30
N ASP A 230 1.84 -9.61 -10.36
CA ASP A 230 0.97 -8.45 -10.21
C ASP A 230 1.48 -7.53 -9.09
N LEU A 231 1.81 -6.29 -9.46
CA LEU A 231 2.24 -5.25 -8.52
C LEU A 231 1.26 -4.06 -8.53
N PRO A 232 0.73 -3.65 -7.37
CA PRO A 232 -0.01 -2.40 -7.26
C PRO A 232 0.90 -1.19 -7.49
N ASP A 233 0.30 -0.05 -7.80
CA ASP A 233 0.99 1.18 -8.19
C ASP A 233 1.90 1.66 -7.06
N ALA A 234 1.50 1.48 -5.79
CA ALA A 234 2.34 1.76 -4.63
C ALA A 234 3.60 0.89 -4.60
N ALA A 235 3.46 -0.41 -4.85
CA ALA A 235 4.59 -1.35 -4.92
C ALA A 235 5.53 -1.02 -6.09
N ARG A 236 4.99 -0.69 -7.27
CA ARG A 236 5.79 -0.20 -8.41
C ARG A 236 6.53 1.09 -8.07
N ALA A 237 5.88 1.99 -7.32
CA ALA A 237 6.49 3.24 -6.91
C ALA A 237 7.62 3.03 -5.87
N ASP A 238 7.47 2.08 -4.96
CA ASP A 238 8.55 1.67 -4.03
C ASP A 238 9.78 1.15 -4.79
N LEU A 239 9.57 0.25 -5.76
CA LEU A 239 10.63 -0.23 -6.63
C LEU A 239 11.31 0.90 -7.42
N ALA A 240 10.53 1.82 -8.00
CA ALA A 240 11.08 2.97 -8.74
C ALA A 240 11.86 3.95 -7.85
N ARG A 241 11.54 4.00 -6.54
CA ARG A 241 12.22 4.81 -5.54
C ARG A 241 13.48 4.16 -4.98
N ASP A 242 13.74 2.90 -5.31
CA ASP A 242 14.89 2.13 -4.80
C ASP A 242 14.85 2.04 -3.27
N VAL A 243 13.64 1.86 -2.71
CA VAL A 243 13.40 1.69 -1.26
C VAL A 243 13.07 0.25 -0.88
N VAL A 244 13.17 -0.68 -1.84
CA VAL A 244 13.05 -2.12 -1.64
C VAL A 244 14.43 -2.72 -1.80
N ASP A 245 14.86 -3.50 -0.80
CA ASP A 245 16.19 -4.11 -0.78
C ASP A 245 16.37 -5.06 -1.97
N ALA A 246 17.57 -5.06 -2.54
CA ALA A 246 17.93 -5.89 -3.68
C ALA A 246 17.72 -7.39 -3.40
N VAL A 247 17.85 -7.85 -2.14
CA VAL A 247 17.60 -9.25 -1.78
C VAL A 247 16.13 -9.65 -1.99
N VAL A 248 15.19 -8.75 -1.68
CA VAL A 248 13.75 -8.97 -1.89
C VAL A 248 13.48 -9.05 -3.40
N VAL A 249 13.99 -8.08 -4.17
CA VAL A 249 13.80 -8.03 -5.62
C VAL A 249 14.41 -9.25 -6.32
N HIS A 250 15.61 -9.68 -5.89
CA HIS A 250 16.26 -10.88 -6.42
C HIS A 250 15.43 -12.13 -6.11
N THR A 251 15.01 -12.31 -4.86
CA THR A 251 14.20 -13.46 -4.43
C THR A 251 12.90 -13.56 -5.21
N LEU A 252 12.19 -12.43 -5.39
CA LEU A 252 10.95 -12.42 -6.16
C LEU A 252 11.16 -12.74 -7.63
N ASN A 253 12.25 -12.28 -8.25
CA ASN A 253 12.57 -12.67 -9.63
C ASN A 253 12.86 -14.18 -9.75
N GLU A 254 13.51 -14.78 -8.75
CA GLU A 254 13.75 -16.23 -8.71
C GLU A 254 12.45 -17.00 -8.50
N LEU A 255 11.58 -16.58 -7.57
CA LEU A 255 10.26 -17.18 -7.37
C LEU A 255 9.39 -17.06 -8.63
N ALA A 256 9.47 -15.94 -9.34
CA ALA A 256 8.71 -15.70 -10.56
C ALA A 256 9.13 -16.56 -11.77
N ARG A 257 10.12 -17.46 -11.60
CA ARG A 257 10.44 -18.50 -12.58
C ARG A 257 9.48 -19.68 -12.49
N ASP A 258 9.01 -19.98 -11.29
CA ASP A 258 8.23 -21.18 -10.99
C ASP A 258 6.77 -20.85 -10.62
N PHE A 259 6.51 -19.62 -10.15
CA PHE A 259 5.20 -19.19 -9.66
C PHE A 259 4.77 -17.85 -10.27
N GLY A 260 3.47 -17.70 -10.52
CA GLY A 260 2.82 -16.39 -10.54
C GLY A 260 2.41 -15.97 -9.13
N PHE A 261 2.39 -14.67 -8.85
CA PHE A 261 1.95 -14.16 -7.55
C PHE A 261 1.51 -12.70 -7.63
N SER A 262 0.67 -12.31 -6.67
CA SER A 262 0.16 -10.95 -6.55
C SER A 262 0.60 -10.34 -5.24
N VAL A 263 1.33 -9.22 -5.33
CA VAL A 263 1.86 -8.48 -4.18
C VAL A 263 0.78 -7.55 -3.63
N SER A 264 0.66 -7.47 -2.31
CA SER A 264 -0.12 -6.45 -1.63
C SER A 264 0.71 -5.19 -1.38
N VAL A 265 1.90 -5.37 -0.78
CA VAL A 265 2.74 -4.26 -0.33
C VAL A 265 4.21 -4.67 -0.24
N PHE A 266 5.10 -3.72 -0.51
CA PHE A 266 6.50 -3.74 -0.08
C PHE A 266 6.69 -2.87 1.16
N ARG A 267 6.42 -1.56 1.03
CA ARG A 267 6.59 -0.60 2.11
C ARG A 267 5.44 0.39 2.19
N ALA A 268 5.14 1.07 1.08
CA ALA A 268 4.09 2.09 1.04
C ALA A 268 2.70 1.47 1.25
N GLY A 269 2.05 1.85 2.36
CA GLY A 269 0.76 1.31 2.76
C GLY A 269 0.84 0.25 3.85
N HIS A 270 2.05 -0.13 4.30
CA HIS A 270 2.26 -0.97 5.46
C HIS A 270 2.45 -0.11 6.73
N PRO A 271 1.95 -0.56 7.90
CA PRO A 271 2.31 0.05 9.19
C PRO A 271 3.84 0.17 9.42
N ASP A 272 4.32 1.30 9.93
CA ASP A 272 5.77 1.50 10.13
C ASP A 272 6.37 0.52 11.17
N GLU A 273 5.58 0.18 12.18
CA GLU A 273 5.93 -0.76 13.24
C GLU A 273 5.14 -2.05 13.08
N VAL A 274 5.68 -3.13 13.63
CA VAL A 274 4.94 -4.36 13.85
C VAL A 274 3.75 -4.01 14.72
N PHE A 275 2.55 -4.33 14.23
CA PHE A 275 1.33 -3.70 14.71
C PHE A 275 1.12 -3.92 16.22
N GLY A 276 0.90 -2.81 16.93
CA GLY A 276 0.70 -2.82 18.37
C GLY A 276 1.98 -2.89 19.21
N THR A 277 3.15 -2.77 18.59
CA THR A 277 4.47 -2.71 19.25
C THR A 277 5.25 -1.48 18.79
N ASP A 278 6.42 -1.24 19.38
CA ASP A 278 7.40 -0.22 18.98
C ASP A 278 8.51 -0.77 18.07
N ARG A 279 8.41 -2.05 17.67
CA ARG A 279 9.40 -2.71 16.82
C ARG A 279 9.18 -2.29 15.37
N ILE A 280 10.18 -1.63 14.77
CA ILE A 280 10.16 -1.30 13.34
C ILE A 280 10.03 -2.56 12.48
N SER A 281 9.08 -2.55 11.56
CA SER A 281 8.81 -3.64 10.61
C SER A 281 9.89 -3.75 9.53
N ASN A 282 10.14 -4.97 9.02
CA ASN A 282 11.01 -5.17 7.87
C ASN A 282 10.43 -4.56 6.58
N HIS A 283 9.11 -4.39 6.47
CA HIS A 283 8.49 -3.60 5.40
C HIS A 283 8.99 -2.14 5.39
N THR A 284 9.07 -1.53 6.57
CA THR A 284 9.55 -0.14 6.73
C THR A 284 11.01 0.01 6.32
N ARG A 285 11.80 -1.04 6.53
CA ARG A 285 13.20 -1.13 6.09
C ARG A 285 13.37 -1.48 4.60
N GLY A 286 12.28 -1.80 3.89
CA GLY A 286 12.33 -2.28 2.51
C GLY A 286 12.75 -3.74 2.35
N ARG A 287 12.72 -4.52 3.44
CA ARG A 287 13.27 -5.88 3.53
C ARG A 287 12.20 -6.96 3.66
N ALA A 288 10.96 -6.62 3.29
CA ALA A 288 9.86 -7.56 3.28
C ALA A 288 8.86 -7.29 2.15
N VAL A 289 8.03 -8.30 1.88
CA VAL A 289 6.93 -8.25 0.91
C VAL A 289 5.78 -9.13 1.40
N ASP A 290 4.56 -8.67 1.18
CA ASP A 290 3.35 -9.48 1.39
C ASP A 290 2.73 -9.89 0.06
N ILE A 291 2.36 -11.16 -0.03
CA ILE A 291 1.78 -11.80 -1.21
C ILE A 291 0.41 -12.37 -0.83
N TRP A 292 -0.65 -11.86 -1.45
CA TRP A 292 -2.01 -12.28 -1.13
C TRP A 292 -2.54 -13.40 -2.04
N ALA A 293 -1.90 -13.65 -3.19
CA ALA A 293 -2.26 -14.73 -4.10
C ALA A 293 -1.04 -15.36 -4.77
N ILE A 294 -1.14 -16.67 -5.03
CA ILE A 294 -0.14 -17.49 -5.72
C ILE A 294 -0.85 -18.22 -6.86
N ASP A 295 -0.32 -18.15 -8.07
CA ASP A 295 -0.94 -18.66 -9.32
C ASP A 295 -2.40 -18.26 -9.48
N GLY A 296 -2.72 -17.00 -9.14
CA GLY A 296 -4.07 -16.44 -9.20
C GLY A 296 -5.05 -16.97 -8.15
N ARG A 297 -4.59 -17.83 -7.22
CA ARG A 297 -5.40 -18.34 -6.10
C ARG A 297 -5.12 -17.50 -4.85
N PRO A 298 -6.15 -16.90 -4.22
CA PRO A 298 -5.96 -16.17 -2.96
C PRO A 298 -5.46 -17.10 -1.85
N VAL A 299 -4.47 -16.64 -1.08
CA VAL A 299 -3.87 -17.40 0.03
C VAL A 299 -4.91 -17.75 1.09
N VAL A 300 -5.87 -16.85 1.37
CA VAL A 300 -6.98 -17.10 2.30
C VAL A 300 -7.88 -18.29 1.90
N GLU A 301 -7.91 -18.66 0.62
CA GLU A 301 -8.68 -19.80 0.11
C GLU A 301 -7.88 -21.11 0.10
N MET A 302 -6.58 -21.07 0.40
CA MET A 302 -5.73 -22.25 0.40
C MET A 302 -5.86 -23.01 1.72
N ALA A 303 -6.04 -24.33 1.63
CA ALA A 303 -5.93 -25.19 2.79
C ALA A 303 -4.50 -25.15 3.35
N ARG A 304 -4.35 -25.45 4.65
CA ARG A 304 -3.02 -25.40 5.29
C ARG A 304 -2.05 -26.45 4.72
N ASP A 305 -2.57 -27.54 4.20
CA ASP A 305 -1.85 -28.61 3.53
C ASP A 305 -1.86 -28.48 1.99
N ASP A 306 -2.26 -27.33 1.45
CA ASP A 306 -2.27 -27.08 0.01
C ASP A 306 -0.85 -27.17 -0.56
N SER A 307 -0.66 -28.04 -1.55
CA SER A 307 0.66 -28.30 -2.13
C SER A 307 1.27 -27.06 -2.78
N LEU A 308 0.45 -26.19 -3.39
CA LEU A 308 0.95 -24.96 -4.01
C LEU A 308 1.53 -24.02 -2.95
N LEU A 309 0.79 -23.83 -1.84
CA LEU A 309 1.25 -23.02 -0.72
C LEU A 309 2.56 -23.57 -0.16
N LEU A 310 2.59 -24.87 0.18
CA LEU A 310 3.78 -25.50 0.75
C LEU A 310 5.01 -25.42 -0.17
N SER A 311 4.83 -25.62 -1.48
CA SER A 311 5.93 -25.46 -2.45
C SER A 311 6.41 -24.02 -2.56
N PHE A 312 5.50 -23.04 -2.53
CA PHE A 312 5.86 -21.63 -2.55
C PHE A 312 6.66 -21.23 -1.31
N LEU A 313 6.22 -21.65 -0.11
CA LEU A 313 6.92 -21.39 1.15
C LEU A 313 8.32 -22.04 1.19
N ALA A 314 8.42 -23.31 0.74
CA ALA A 314 9.70 -23.99 0.63
C ALA A 314 10.65 -23.26 -0.31
N ALA A 315 10.16 -22.80 -1.47
CA ALA A 315 10.96 -22.04 -2.42
C ALA A 315 11.44 -20.71 -1.83
N ALA A 316 10.58 -19.96 -1.13
CA ALA A 316 10.96 -18.70 -0.48
C ALA A 316 12.09 -18.92 0.54
N ARG A 317 11.99 -19.98 1.36
CA ARG A 317 13.05 -20.39 2.29
C ARG A 317 14.35 -20.77 1.57
N GLU A 318 14.27 -21.58 0.52
CA GLU A 318 15.46 -22.00 -0.25
C GLU A 318 16.19 -20.82 -0.90
N ARG A 319 15.49 -19.72 -1.16
CA ARG A 319 16.06 -18.46 -1.67
C ARG A 319 16.54 -17.51 -0.57
N GLY A 320 16.51 -17.96 0.69
CA GLY A 320 17.19 -17.31 1.80
C GLY A 320 16.33 -16.40 2.67
N SER A 321 15.00 -16.44 2.51
CA SER A 321 14.13 -15.76 3.49
C SER A 321 14.22 -16.47 4.84
N ASP A 322 14.39 -15.67 5.89
CA ASP A 322 14.54 -16.12 7.28
C ASP A 322 13.41 -15.65 8.21
N GLU A 323 12.41 -14.96 7.65
CA GLU A 323 11.17 -14.54 8.29
C GLU A 323 9.99 -14.81 7.33
N ILE A 324 9.32 -15.96 7.47
CA ILE A 324 8.23 -16.36 6.58
C ILE A 324 6.93 -16.52 7.37
N GLY A 325 6.04 -15.53 7.28
CA GLY A 325 4.71 -15.58 7.90
C GLY A 325 3.70 -16.17 6.92
N ALA A 326 2.92 -17.18 7.31
CA ALA A 326 1.95 -17.82 6.41
C ALA A 326 0.78 -18.47 7.17
N PRO A 327 -0.25 -18.99 6.46
CA PRO A 327 -1.34 -19.73 7.11
C PRO A 327 -0.93 -21.07 7.74
N ILE A 328 0.33 -21.48 7.60
CA ILE A 328 0.89 -22.67 8.22
C ILE A 328 2.36 -22.43 8.57
N ASP A 329 2.79 -23.00 9.67
CA ASP A 329 4.20 -23.12 10.05
C ASP A 329 4.67 -24.57 9.80
N PRO A 330 5.28 -24.86 8.63
CA PRO A 330 5.77 -26.21 8.30
C PRO A 330 7.02 -26.62 9.08
N ASP A 331 7.77 -25.67 9.65
CA ASP A 331 8.97 -25.99 10.45
C ASP A 331 8.62 -26.31 11.91
N GLY A 332 7.51 -25.77 12.39
CA GLY A 332 7.20 -25.71 13.81
C GLY A 332 8.11 -24.72 14.54
N ALA A 333 8.01 -24.75 15.88
CA ALA A 333 8.67 -23.77 16.73
C ALA A 333 10.20 -23.69 16.50
N GLY A 334 10.68 -22.48 16.21
CA GLY A 334 12.11 -22.19 16.08
C GLY A 334 12.67 -22.27 14.65
N GLY A 335 11.81 -22.51 13.66
CA GLY A 335 12.13 -22.40 12.24
C GLY A 335 12.15 -20.95 11.73
N VAL A 336 12.20 -20.81 10.40
CA VAL A 336 12.05 -19.51 9.71
C VAL A 336 10.59 -19.19 9.42
N HIS A 337 9.74 -20.22 9.41
CA HIS A 337 8.32 -20.07 9.24
C HIS A 337 7.63 -19.75 10.57
N PHE A 338 6.54 -18.99 10.49
CA PHE A 338 5.64 -18.76 11.60
C PHE A 338 4.21 -18.55 11.10
N THR A 339 3.25 -18.71 12.01
CA THR A 339 1.83 -18.52 11.71
C THR A 339 1.14 -17.88 12.91
N ASP A 340 0.22 -16.97 12.62
CA ASP A 340 -0.67 -16.32 13.58
C ASP A 340 -1.95 -15.91 12.86
N ASP A 341 -2.84 -15.19 13.56
CA ASP A 341 -4.08 -14.68 13.00
C ASP A 341 -3.88 -13.64 11.90
N LEU A 342 -2.73 -12.94 11.89
CA LEU A 342 -2.41 -11.92 10.90
C LEU A 342 -2.09 -12.56 9.54
N HIS A 343 -1.30 -13.63 9.53
CA HIS A 343 -0.80 -14.27 8.30
C HIS A 343 -1.73 -15.37 7.77
N ARG A 344 -3.00 -15.38 8.16
CA ARG A 344 -3.99 -16.36 7.68
C ARG A 344 -4.39 -16.16 6.23
N ASP A 345 -4.10 -15.00 5.67
CA ASP A 345 -4.72 -14.50 4.45
C ASP A 345 -3.69 -13.98 3.41
N HIS A 346 -2.40 -14.06 3.73
CA HIS A 346 -1.26 -13.69 2.88
C HIS A 346 0.00 -14.47 3.30
N VAL A 347 1.03 -14.43 2.45
CA VAL A 347 2.39 -14.87 2.78
C VAL A 347 3.27 -13.64 2.92
N HIS A 348 3.90 -13.51 4.09
CA HIS A 348 4.95 -12.56 4.38
C HIS A 348 6.31 -13.20 4.09
N ILE A 349 7.17 -12.50 3.35
CA ILE A 349 8.57 -12.89 3.10
C ILE A 349 9.46 -11.74 3.56
N GLY A 350 10.22 -11.97 4.62
CA GLY A 350 11.16 -11.03 5.22
C GLY A 350 12.60 -11.53 5.21
N PHE A 351 13.52 -10.60 5.44
CA PHE A 351 14.95 -10.84 5.57
C PHE A 351 15.49 -10.07 6.78
N GLU A 352 16.19 -10.74 7.68
CA GLU A 352 16.90 -10.13 8.82
C GLU A 352 18.37 -9.76 8.46
N PRO A 353 18.96 -8.71 9.07
CA PRO A 353 20.21 -8.09 8.59
C PRO A 353 21.45 -8.98 8.60
#